data_AF-Q5BZI4-F1
#
_entry.id   AF-Q5BZI4-F1
#
_cell.length_a   1.000
_cell.length_b   1.000
_cell.length_c   1.000
_cell.angle_alpha   90.00
_cell.angle_beta   90.00
_cell.angle_gamma   90.00
#
_symmetry.space_group_name_H-M   'P 1'
#
loop_
_entity.id
_entity.type
_entity.pdbx_description
1 polymer ?
#
loop_
_entity_poly.entity_id
_entity_poly.type
_entity_poly.pdbx_seq_one_letter_code
_entity_poly.pdbx_strand_id
1 'polypeptide(L)'
;MLDRVEITSQERRGAELDYLKRYGASWLSCCKASPISNRHDGVTSMEEFHTLHPVFAALCNKYGPPEVGETKLVNRSIKSGLLSLVFVLQRDMNCSITNKSPIDEKNRIDKQIPSRMTINHLRMMVRRFFCLSPKTLFELYAQSQRHRDILNTEIPLDVDTREIGFYDLENGDYIFIRIQ
;
A
#
# COMPACT_ATOMS: atom_id res chain seq x y z
N MET A 1 -29.65 28.70 -3.08
CA MET A 1 -30.60 27.59 -2.98
C MET A 1 -30.21 26.56 -4.03
N LEU A 2 -29.95 25.31 -3.63
CA LEU A 2 -29.75 24.19 -4.56
C LEU A 2 -30.80 23.15 -4.18
N ASP A 3 -31.55 22.63 -5.16
CA ASP A 3 -32.62 21.65 -4.92
C ASP A 3 -33.59 22.02 -3.80
N ARG A 4 -33.93 23.31 -3.72
CA ARG A 4 -34.81 23.90 -2.69
C ARG A 4 -34.27 23.85 -1.25
N VAL A 5 -33.01 23.51 -1.06
CA VAL A 5 -32.31 23.59 0.23
C VAL A 5 -31.49 24.89 0.28
N GLU A 6 -31.56 25.59 1.41
CA GLU A 6 -30.69 26.71 1.68
C GLU A 6 -29.28 26.19 1.99
N ILE A 7 -28.30 26.61 1.20
CA ILE A 7 -26.89 26.31 1.44
C ILE A 7 -26.35 27.42 2.33
N THR A 8 -25.93 27.06 3.54
CA THR A 8 -25.29 28.00 4.46
C THR A 8 -23.95 28.49 3.91
N SER A 9 -23.52 29.66 4.34
CA SER A 9 -22.21 30.21 3.97
C SER A 9 -21.05 29.27 4.33
N GLN A 10 -21.20 28.50 5.41
CA GLN A 10 -20.21 27.52 5.86
C GLN A 10 -20.17 26.29 4.95
N GLU A 11 -21.31 25.71 4.58
CA GLU A 11 -21.38 24.59 3.64
C GLU A 11 -20.85 24.98 2.27
N ARG A 12 -21.19 26.18 1.79
CA ARG A 12 -20.64 26.71 0.54
C ARG A 12 -19.11 26.80 0.60
N ARG A 13 -18.57 27.39 1.67
CA ARG A 13 -17.12 27.50 1.86
C ARG A 13 -16.45 26.12 1.95
N GLY A 14 -17.04 25.18 2.68
CA GLY A 14 -16.52 23.81 2.79
C GLY A 14 -16.48 23.12 1.42
N ALA A 15 -17.58 23.16 0.68
CA ALA A 15 -17.68 22.58 -0.66
C ALA A 15 -16.68 23.21 -1.66
N GLU A 16 -16.48 24.52 -1.61
CA GLU A 16 -15.48 25.23 -2.43
C GLU A 16 -14.05 24.77 -2.12
N LEU A 17 -13.70 24.61 -0.85
CA LEU A 17 -12.38 24.11 -0.43
C LEU A 17 -12.19 22.63 -0.78
N ASP A 18 -13.21 21.81 -0.62
CA ASP A 18 -13.16 20.39 -1.01
C ASP A 18 -13.02 20.23 -2.52
N TYR A 19 -13.66 21.10 -3.31
CA TYR A 19 -13.51 21.16 -4.75
C TYR A 19 -12.06 21.50 -5.16
N LEU A 20 -11.46 22.51 -4.54
CA LEU A 20 -10.05 22.86 -4.76
C LEU A 20 -9.11 21.69 -4.44
N LYS A 21 -9.30 21.01 -3.30
CA LYS A 21 -8.48 19.86 -2.91
C LYS A 21 -8.63 18.69 -3.87
N ARG A 22 -9.87 18.39 -4.30
CA ARG A 22 -10.18 17.26 -5.17
C ARG A 22 -9.53 17.38 -6.55
N TYR A 23 -9.55 18.58 -7.13
CA TYR A 23 -9.07 18.80 -8.50
C TYR A 23 -7.72 19.51 -8.58
N GLY A 24 -7.13 19.90 -7.43
CA GLY A 24 -5.84 20.57 -7.39
C GLY A 24 -4.70 19.75 -7.98
N ALA A 25 -4.73 18.41 -7.86
CA ALA A 25 -3.71 17.55 -8.44
C ALA A 25 -3.73 17.63 -9.97
N SER A 26 -4.91 17.54 -10.57
CA SER A 26 -5.10 17.67 -12.02
C SER A 26 -4.72 19.06 -12.52
N TRP A 27 -5.07 20.13 -11.77
CA TRP A 27 -4.67 21.50 -12.09
C TRP A 27 -3.15 21.68 -12.06
N LEU A 28 -2.48 21.21 -10.99
CA LEU A 28 -1.02 21.26 -10.87
C LEU A 28 -0.33 20.45 -11.97
N SER A 29 -0.87 19.31 -12.36
CA SER A 29 -0.38 18.52 -13.50
C SER A 29 -0.49 19.30 -14.81
N CYS A 30 -1.60 20.02 -15.03
CA CYS A 30 -1.75 20.90 -16.19
C CYS A 30 -0.75 22.06 -16.17
N CYS A 31 -0.50 22.68 -15.00
CA CYS A 31 0.48 23.76 -14.86
C CYS A 31 1.93 23.31 -15.04
N LYS A 32 2.24 22.05 -14.69
CA LYS A 32 3.60 21.47 -14.81
C LYS A 32 3.87 20.82 -16.16
N ALA A 33 2.85 20.61 -16.99
CA ALA A 33 2.99 20.00 -18.29
C ALA A 33 3.79 20.91 -19.24
N SER A 34 5.10 20.64 -19.35
CA SER A 34 5.87 20.93 -20.55
C SER A 34 5.42 19.97 -21.67
N PRO A 35 5.52 20.29 -22.97
CA PRO A 35 4.92 19.50 -24.07
C PRO A 35 5.40 18.04 -24.20
N ILE A 36 6.27 17.58 -23.31
CA ILE A 36 6.97 16.30 -23.37
C ILE A 36 7.01 15.68 -21.97
N SER A 37 5.93 15.06 -21.48
CA SER A 37 6.07 13.95 -20.52
C SER A 37 4.78 13.14 -20.35
N ASN A 38 4.98 11.84 -20.17
CA ASN A 38 3.97 10.78 -20.19
C ASN A 38 2.95 10.87 -19.05
N ARG A 39 1.69 11.11 -19.46
CA ARG A 39 0.45 10.35 -19.18
C ARG A 39 0.29 9.73 -17.78
N HIS A 40 -0.65 10.27 -16.99
CA HIS A 40 -1.69 9.51 -16.29
C HIS A 40 -2.74 10.43 -15.64
N ASP A 41 -3.61 11.07 -16.44
CA ASP A 41 -5.00 11.41 -16.08
C ASP A 41 -5.63 12.21 -17.24
N GLY A 42 -6.90 11.94 -17.55
CA GLY A 42 -7.56 12.25 -18.83
C GLY A 42 -7.84 13.73 -19.14
N VAL A 43 -7.07 14.67 -18.62
CA VAL A 43 -7.10 16.09 -19.01
C VAL A 43 -5.70 16.47 -19.45
N THR A 44 -5.52 16.63 -20.76
CA THR A 44 -4.21 16.70 -21.42
C THR A 44 -3.75 18.15 -21.64
N SER A 45 -4.65 19.11 -21.47
CA SER A 45 -4.39 20.53 -21.67
C SER A 45 -5.07 21.37 -20.58
N MET A 46 -4.43 22.48 -20.21
CA MET A 46 -5.02 23.50 -19.36
C MET A 46 -6.36 24.02 -19.90
N GLU A 47 -6.54 24.03 -21.23
CA GLU A 47 -7.78 24.45 -21.89
C GLU A 47 -8.95 23.48 -21.61
N GLU A 48 -8.69 22.17 -21.65
CA GLU A 48 -9.67 21.15 -21.29
C GLU A 48 -10.02 21.25 -19.80
N PHE A 49 -9.02 21.50 -18.95
CA PHE A 49 -9.25 21.70 -17.52
C PHE A 49 -10.15 22.91 -17.25
N HIS A 50 -9.91 24.05 -17.91
CA HIS A 50 -10.75 25.24 -17.77
C HIS A 50 -12.18 25.01 -18.28
N THR A 51 -12.34 24.20 -19.32
CA THR A 51 -13.66 23.83 -19.86
C THR A 51 -14.45 22.98 -18.86
N LEU A 52 -13.79 22.01 -18.22
CA LEU A 52 -14.41 21.13 -17.22
C LEU A 52 -14.59 21.79 -15.85
N HIS A 53 -13.69 22.72 -15.50
CA HIS A 53 -13.60 23.36 -14.19
C HIS A 53 -13.57 24.90 -14.30
N PRO A 54 -14.60 25.54 -14.87
CA PRO A 54 -14.60 26.97 -15.19
C PRO A 54 -14.49 27.87 -13.95
N VAL A 55 -14.93 27.38 -12.79
CA VAL A 55 -14.93 28.14 -11.52
C VAL A 55 -13.60 28.01 -10.77
N PHE A 56 -12.72 27.09 -11.18
CA PHE A 56 -11.50 26.76 -10.45
C PHE A 56 -10.55 27.96 -10.29
N ALA A 57 -10.33 28.73 -11.37
CA ALA A 57 -9.49 29.92 -11.33
C ALA A 57 -10.02 30.99 -10.36
N ALA A 58 -11.34 31.18 -10.30
CA ALA A 58 -11.96 32.11 -9.37
C ALA A 58 -11.80 31.67 -7.91
N LEU A 59 -11.86 30.35 -7.65
CA LEU A 59 -11.62 29.80 -6.32
C LEU A 59 -10.15 29.92 -5.90
N CYS A 60 -9.20 29.71 -6.83
CA CYS A 60 -7.78 29.99 -6.57
C CYS A 60 -7.53 31.45 -6.19
N ASN A 61 -8.19 32.40 -6.87
CA ASN A 61 -8.08 33.82 -6.51
C ASN A 61 -8.68 34.14 -5.13
N LYS A 62 -9.71 33.39 -4.70
CA LYS A 62 -10.41 33.60 -3.43
C LYS A 62 -9.70 32.96 -2.23
N TYR A 63 -9.13 31.78 -2.41
CA TYR A 63 -8.57 30.97 -1.31
C TYR A 63 -7.07 30.70 -1.42
N GLY A 64 -6.45 31.05 -2.54
CA GLY A 64 -5.08 30.68 -2.89
C GLY A 64 -5.03 29.46 -3.81
N PRO A 65 -3.94 29.32 -4.60
CA PRO A 65 -3.72 28.14 -5.42
C PRO A 65 -3.44 26.90 -4.54
N PRO A 66 -3.88 25.70 -4.95
CA PRO A 66 -3.64 24.47 -4.20
C PRO A 66 -2.15 24.11 -4.17
N GLU A 67 -1.65 23.69 -3.00
CA GLU A 67 -0.27 23.23 -2.85
C GLU A 67 -0.10 21.73 -3.08
N VAL A 68 1.12 21.31 -3.45
CA VAL A 68 1.47 19.90 -3.69
C VAL A 68 1.25 19.03 -2.45
N GLY A 69 1.39 19.60 -1.25
CA GLY A 69 1.16 18.89 0.01
C GLY A 69 -0.32 18.58 0.28
N GLU A 70 -1.22 19.41 -0.24
CA GLU A 70 -2.67 19.35 0.01
C GLU A 70 -3.41 18.43 -0.97
N THR A 71 -2.75 18.08 -2.08
CA THR A 71 -3.30 17.30 -3.20
C THR A 71 -2.95 15.82 -3.13
N LYS A 72 -2.49 15.34 -1.97
CA LYS A 72 -2.26 13.92 -1.73
C LYS A 72 -3.57 13.15 -1.88
N LEU A 73 -3.71 12.44 -3.00
CA LEU A 73 -4.72 11.41 -3.16
C LEU A 73 -4.54 10.40 -2.03
N VAL A 74 -5.48 10.39 -1.08
CA VAL A 74 -5.61 9.28 -0.14
C VAL A 74 -6.04 8.08 -0.97
N ASN A 75 -5.07 7.28 -1.41
CA ASN A 75 -5.34 6.07 -2.16
C ASN A 75 -6.08 5.09 -1.23
N ARG A 76 -7.40 5.05 -1.34
CA ARG A 76 -8.28 4.13 -0.58
C ARG A 76 -8.35 2.74 -1.23
N SER A 77 -7.60 2.49 -2.30
CA SER A 77 -7.59 1.19 -2.97
C SER A 77 -6.72 0.20 -2.22
N ILE A 78 -7.31 -0.95 -1.85
CA ILE A 78 -6.62 -2.12 -1.25
C ILE A 78 -5.41 -2.56 -2.10
N LYS A 79 -5.44 -2.31 -3.41
CA LYS A 79 -4.35 -2.66 -4.35
C LYS A 79 -3.06 -1.88 -4.12
N SER A 80 -3.12 -0.70 -3.49
CA SER A 80 -1.95 0.16 -3.29
C SER A 80 -1.09 -0.22 -2.08
N GLY A 81 -1.46 -1.28 -1.34
CA GLY A 81 -0.74 -1.75 -0.16
C GLY A 81 -0.44 -3.25 -0.16
N LEU A 82 -0.32 -3.89 -1.33
CA LEU A 82 0.04 -5.30 -1.42
C LEU A 82 1.57 -5.48 -1.40
N LEU A 83 2.05 -6.38 -0.55
CA LEU A 83 3.44 -6.83 -0.47
C LEU A 83 3.57 -8.21 -1.12
N SER A 84 4.53 -8.37 -2.03
CA SER A 84 4.87 -9.66 -2.63
C SER A 84 5.90 -10.36 -1.74
N LEU A 85 5.47 -11.38 -0.99
CA LEU A 85 6.29 -12.08 0.00
C LEU A 85 6.51 -13.55 -0.38
N VAL A 86 7.64 -14.10 0.04
CA VAL A 86 8.05 -15.48 -0.19
C VAL A 86 7.87 -16.30 1.07
N PHE A 87 6.96 -17.26 1.07
CA PHE A 87 6.67 -18.14 2.20
C PHE A 87 7.46 -19.44 2.08
N VAL A 88 8.17 -19.84 3.13
CA VAL A 88 9.02 -21.05 3.13
C VAL A 88 8.71 -21.92 4.35
N LEU A 89 8.24 -23.14 4.12
CA LEU A 89 7.96 -24.12 5.16
C LEU A 89 9.22 -24.88 5.58
N GLN A 90 9.57 -24.84 6.87
CA GLN A 90 10.68 -25.55 7.48
C GLN A 90 10.13 -26.60 8.46
N ARG A 91 10.40 -27.88 8.18
CA ARG A 91 9.92 -29.04 8.96
C ARG A 91 10.95 -29.61 9.93
N ASP A 92 12.22 -29.26 9.80
CA ASP A 92 13.29 -29.80 10.64
C ASP A 92 14.10 -28.65 11.26
N MET A 93 14.07 -28.53 12.58
CA MET A 93 14.84 -27.53 13.35
C MET A 93 16.35 -27.83 13.32
N ASN A 94 16.75 -29.05 12.96
CA ASN A 94 18.17 -29.43 12.85
C ASN A 94 18.80 -29.06 11.50
N CYS A 95 18.05 -28.49 10.56
CA CYS A 95 18.63 -27.79 9.42
C CYS A 95 19.17 -26.43 9.88
N SER A 96 20.27 -26.49 10.64
CA SER A 96 21.16 -25.35 10.82
C SER A 96 21.65 -24.90 9.43
N ILE A 97 21.03 -23.85 8.92
CA ILE A 97 21.65 -22.66 8.32
C ILE A 97 23.12 -22.89 7.92
N THR A 98 23.34 -23.65 6.84
CA THR A 98 24.62 -23.66 6.12
C THR A 98 24.31 -23.42 4.65
N ASN A 99 24.03 -22.16 4.28
CA ASN A 99 24.09 -21.52 2.96
C ASN A 99 23.67 -22.26 1.66
N LYS A 100 23.18 -23.51 1.69
CA LYS A 100 22.98 -24.37 0.52
C LYS A 100 22.07 -25.58 0.80
N SER A 101 21.15 -25.52 1.77
CA SER A 101 20.03 -26.47 1.73
C SER A 101 19.13 -26.04 0.58
N PRO A 102 18.94 -26.85 -0.48
CA PRO A 102 18.03 -26.50 -1.55
C PRO A 102 16.65 -26.28 -0.92
N ILE A 103 16.15 -25.05 -1.02
CA ILE A 103 14.76 -24.74 -0.68
C ILE A 103 13.95 -25.59 -1.65
N ASP A 104 13.44 -26.71 -1.14
CA ASP A 104 12.66 -27.64 -1.93
C ASP A 104 11.46 -26.87 -2.50
N GLU A 105 11.30 -26.80 -3.82
CA GLU A 105 10.29 -25.94 -4.47
C GLU A 105 8.88 -26.22 -3.95
N LYS A 106 8.62 -27.44 -3.49
CA LYS A 106 7.36 -27.85 -2.85
C LYS A 106 7.05 -27.14 -1.53
N ASN A 107 8.05 -26.61 -0.84
CA ASN A 107 7.91 -25.94 0.45
C ASN A 107 7.94 -24.40 0.31
N ARG A 108 7.95 -23.86 -0.92
CA ARG A 108 7.98 -22.43 -1.20
C ARG A 108 6.69 -21.97 -1.88
N ILE A 109 6.13 -20.87 -1.43
CA ILE A 109 4.94 -20.25 -2.01
C ILE A 109 5.13 -18.73 -2.09
N ASP A 110 4.99 -18.14 -3.28
CA ASP A 110 5.02 -16.69 -3.46
C ASP A 110 3.58 -16.12 -3.45
N LYS A 111 3.30 -15.13 -2.60
CA LYS A 111 1.95 -14.54 -2.46
C LYS A 111 2.00 -13.03 -2.24
N GLN A 112 0.98 -12.37 -2.79
CA GLN A 112 0.70 -10.96 -2.49
C GLN A 112 -0.25 -10.85 -1.31
N ILE A 113 0.15 -10.12 -0.28
CA ILE A 113 -0.59 -9.95 0.96
C ILE A 113 -0.73 -8.46 1.28
N PRO A 114 -1.89 -7.98 1.76
CA PRO A 114 -2.02 -6.60 2.23
C PRO A 114 -1.11 -6.31 3.42
N SER A 115 -0.37 -5.20 3.39
CA SER A 115 0.50 -4.76 4.50
C SER A 115 -0.26 -4.55 5.81
N ARG A 116 -1.54 -4.17 5.71
CA ARG A 116 -2.44 -3.96 6.87
C ARG A 116 -3.04 -5.25 7.44
N MET A 117 -2.74 -6.42 6.86
CA MET A 117 -3.17 -7.68 7.44
C MET A 117 -2.45 -7.90 8.78
N THR A 118 -3.15 -8.42 9.78
CA THR A 118 -2.55 -8.76 11.07
C THR A 118 -1.84 -10.12 11.02
N ILE A 119 -0.87 -10.33 11.91
CA ILE A 119 -0.16 -11.62 12.01
C ILE A 119 -1.11 -12.79 12.30
N ASN A 120 -2.19 -12.61 13.06
CA ASN A 120 -3.21 -13.65 13.25
C ASN A 120 -3.84 -14.12 11.93
N HIS A 121 -4.25 -13.17 11.07
CA HIS A 121 -4.82 -13.50 9.77
C HIS A 121 -3.79 -14.13 8.84
N LEU A 122 -2.53 -13.68 8.91
CA LEU A 122 -1.42 -14.29 8.20
C LEU A 122 -1.23 -15.76 8.61
N ARG A 123 -1.27 -16.08 9.92
CA ARG A 123 -1.22 -17.46 10.42
C ARG A 123 -2.36 -18.32 9.84
N MET A 124 -3.58 -17.78 9.78
CA MET A 124 -4.71 -18.49 9.16
C MET A 124 -4.47 -18.76 7.67
N MET A 125 -3.88 -17.81 6.94
CA MET A 125 -3.53 -17.98 5.52
C MET A 125 -2.41 -19.01 5.33
N VAL A 126 -1.36 -18.97 6.14
CA VAL A 126 -0.27 -19.95 6.14
C VAL A 126 -0.79 -21.37 6.30
N ARG A 127 -1.75 -21.59 7.22
CA ARG A 127 -2.39 -22.90 7.37
C ARG A 127 -3.04 -23.38 6.08
N ARG A 128 -3.68 -22.48 5.32
CA ARG A 128 -4.30 -22.80 4.03
C ARG A 128 -3.28 -23.00 2.92
N PHE A 129 -2.21 -22.20 2.89
CA PHE A 129 -1.15 -22.29 1.88
C PHE A 129 -0.43 -23.63 1.91
N PHE A 130 -0.12 -24.11 3.11
CA PHE A 130 0.64 -25.36 3.29
C PHE A 130 -0.23 -26.53 3.75
N CYS A 131 -1.56 -26.40 3.69
CA CYS A 131 -2.52 -27.42 4.12
C CYS A 131 -2.20 -27.99 5.53
N LEU A 132 -1.83 -27.12 6.48
CA LEU A 132 -1.43 -27.54 7.82
C LEU A 132 -2.64 -28.01 8.62
N SER A 133 -2.45 -29.08 9.41
CA SER A 133 -3.48 -29.55 10.34
C SER A 133 -3.80 -28.45 11.37
N PRO A 134 -5.05 -28.37 11.86
CA PRO A 134 -5.40 -27.44 12.95
C PRO A 134 -4.55 -27.62 14.21
N LYS A 135 -4.07 -28.85 14.45
CA LYS A 135 -3.22 -29.19 15.60
C LYS A 135 -1.75 -28.83 15.41
N THR A 136 -1.33 -28.54 14.18
CA THR A 136 0.07 -28.17 13.90
C THR A 136 0.36 -26.81 14.52
N LEU A 137 1.36 -26.77 15.40
CA LEU A 137 1.92 -25.55 15.95
C LEU A 137 3.07 -25.09 15.06
N PHE A 138 3.17 -23.79 14.83
CA PHE A 138 4.25 -23.21 14.05
C PHE A 138 4.53 -21.77 14.48
N GLU A 139 5.76 -21.37 14.23
CA GLU A 139 6.26 -20.01 14.43
C GLU A 139 6.54 -19.36 13.08
N LEU A 140 6.44 -18.04 13.06
CA LEU A 140 6.65 -17.23 11.87
C LEU A 140 7.84 -16.31 12.10
N TYR A 141 8.76 -16.29 11.15
CA TYR A 141 9.95 -15.44 11.17
C TYR A 141 10.06 -14.69 9.86
N ALA A 142 10.24 -13.38 9.90
CA ALA A 142 10.52 -12.58 8.73
C ALA A 142 12.02 -12.39 8.53
N GLN A 143 12.44 -12.34 7.27
CA GLN A 143 13.81 -12.05 6.88
C GLN A 143 13.83 -11.19 5.63
N SER A 144 14.59 -10.09 5.69
CA SER A 144 14.77 -9.23 4.51
C SER A 144 15.64 -9.91 3.46
N GLN A 145 15.23 -9.81 2.19
CA GLN A 145 16.02 -10.28 1.06
C GLN A 145 17.34 -9.50 0.93
N ARG A 146 17.34 -8.20 1.20
CA ARG A 146 18.51 -7.32 1.04
C ARG A 146 19.67 -7.69 1.97
N HIS A 147 19.34 -8.21 3.14
CA HIS A 147 20.32 -8.47 4.20
C HIS A 147 20.66 -9.95 4.37
N ARG A 148 20.03 -10.85 3.61
CA ARG A 148 20.21 -12.30 3.76
C ARG A 148 21.67 -12.75 3.66
N ASP A 149 22.43 -12.15 2.75
CA ASP A 149 23.83 -12.51 2.50
C ASP A 149 24.81 -11.90 3.52
N ILE A 150 24.36 -10.93 4.33
CA ILE A 150 25.21 -10.11 5.20
C ILE A 150 24.88 -10.34 6.68
N LEU A 151 23.60 -10.32 7.00
CA LEU A 151 23.03 -10.41 8.34
C LEU A 151 21.86 -11.38 8.24
N ASN A 152 22.08 -12.63 8.65
CA ASN A 152 21.02 -13.64 8.76
C ASN A 152 20.12 -13.35 9.98
N THR A 153 19.65 -12.11 10.09
CA THR A 153 18.79 -11.62 11.15
C THR A 153 17.35 -11.98 10.81
N GLU A 154 16.72 -12.71 11.72
CA GLU A 154 15.32 -13.10 11.62
C GLU A 154 14.53 -12.32 12.66
N ILE A 155 13.38 -11.81 12.25
CA ILE A 155 12.48 -11.05 13.10
C ILE A 155 11.29 -11.95 13.43
N PRO A 156 11.06 -12.30 14.71
CA PRO A 156 9.90 -13.10 15.08
C PRO A 156 8.60 -12.31 14.84
N LEU A 157 7.60 -12.98 14.25
CA LEU A 157 6.24 -12.46 14.08
C LEU A 157 5.34 -13.05 15.17
N ASP A 158 5.59 -12.65 16.41
CA ASP A 158 4.97 -13.17 17.64
C ASP A 158 3.72 -12.39 18.07
N VAL A 159 3.61 -11.11 17.71
CA VAL A 159 2.47 -10.26 18.07
C VAL A 159 1.32 -10.40 17.06
N ASP A 160 0.32 -11.20 17.43
CA ASP A 160 -0.83 -11.55 16.56
C ASP A 160 -1.71 -10.37 16.12
N THR A 161 -1.81 -9.32 16.94
CA THR A 161 -2.61 -8.12 16.66
C THR A 161 -1.90 -7.09 15.78
N ARG A 162 -0.59 -7.27 15.55
CA ARG A 162 0.25 -6.34 14.82
C ARG A 162 0.11 -6.56 13.31
N GLU A 163 0.16 -5.48 12.55
CA GLU A 163 0.09 -5.53 11.09
C GLU A 163 1.43 -5.96 10.48
N ILE A 164 1.40 -6.59 9.30
CA ILE A 164 2.61 -6.99 8.56
C ILE A 164 3.51 -5.78 8.28
N GLY A 165 2.92 -4.64 7.91
CA GLY A 165 3.65 -3.41 7.62
C GLY A 165 4.41 -2.82 8.81
N PHE A 166 4.13 -3.26 10.05
CA PHE A 166 4.93 -2.87 11.22
C PHE A 166 6.38 -3.37 11.12
N TYR A 167 6.57 -4.55 10.51
CA TYR A 167 7.86 -5.23 10.45
C TYR A 167 8.74 -4.74 9.30
N ASP A 168 8.33 -3.65 8.63
CA ASP A 168 9.04 -3.00 7.52
C ASP A 168 9.45 -3.97 6.40
N LEU A 169 8.55 -4.91 6.08
CA LEU A 169 8.77 -5.89 5.01
C LEU A 169 8.58 -5.24 3.65
N GLU A 170 9.47 -5.60 2.73
CA GLU A 170 9.44 -5.17 1.34
C GLU A 170 9.08 -6.31 0.38
N ASN A 171 8.88 -5.96 -0.90
CA ASN A 171 8.66 -6.95 -1.93
C ASN A 171 9.90 -7.84 -2.11
N GLY A 172 9.70 -9.16 -2.06
CA GLY A 172 10.76 -10.16 -2.17
C GLY A 172 11.23 -10.72 -0.84
N ASP A 173 10.83 -10.13 0.28
CA ASP A 173 11.19 -10.60 1.61
C ASP A 173 10.57 -11.98 1.94
N TYR A 174 11.23 -12.67 2.85
CA TYR A 174 10.92 -14.05 3.22
C TYR A 174 10.14 -14.11 4.53
N ILE A 175 9.17 -15.02 4.58
CA ILE A 175 8.52 -15.48 5.81
C ILE A 175 8.79 -16.97 5.95
N PHE A 176 9.52 -17.36 6.99
CA PHE A 176 9.75 -18.74 7.36
C PHE A 176 8.67 -19.25 8.30
N ILE A 177 8.17 -20.44 8.00
CA ILE A 177 7.17 -21.15 8.79
C ILE A 177 7.87 -22.34 9.42
N ARG A 178 8.19 -22.25 10.71
CA ARG A 178 8.85 -23.33 11.45
C ARG A 178 7.83 -24.13 12.21
N ILE A 179 7.64 -25.39 11.83
CA ILE A 179 6.77 -26.30 12.56
C ILE A 179 7.51 -26.80 13.81
N GLN A 180 6.81 -26.83 14.94
CA GLN A 180 7.26 -27.48 16.18
C GLN A 180 6.83 -28.94 16.23
#